data_AF-A0A2J8ILH5-F1
#
_entry.id   AF-A0A2J8ILH5-F1
#
_cell.length_a   1.000
_cell.length_b   1.000
_cell.length_c   1.000
_cell.angle_alpha   90.00
_cell.angle_beta   90.00
_cell.angle_gamma   90.00
#
_symmetry.space_group_name_H-M   'P 1'
#
loop_
_entity.id
_entity.type
_entity.pdbx_description
1 polymer ?
#
loop_
_entity_poly.entity_id
_entity_poly.type
_entity_poly.pdbx_seq_one_letter_code
_entity_poly.pdbx_strand_id
1 'polypeptide(L)'
;PGLQGQANRRWNSEHHLHPQRRHQPPNTRKQKNGFPPNFIHSLDSSHMMLTALHCYRKGLTFVSVHDCYWTHAADVSVMNQVCREQFVRLHSEPILQDLSRFLVKRFCSEPQKILEASQLKETLQA
;
A
#
# COMPACT_ATOMS: atom_id res chain seq x y z
N PRO A 1 -21.10 -54.64 23.18
CA PRO A 1 -19.69 -54.26 23.47
C PRO A 1 -19.06 -53.51 22.28
N GLY A 2 -18.74 -52.23 22.46
CA GLY A 2 -17.86 -51.48 21.55
C GLY A 2 -18.53 -50.42 20.68
N LEU A 3 -19.02 -49.33 21.29
CA LEU A 3 -19.21 -48.04 20.62
C LEU A 3 -17.85 -47.53 20.14
N GLN A 4 -17.60 -47.52 18.84
CA GLN A 4 -16.41 -46.89 18.27
C GLN A 4 -16.66 -45.38 18.16
N GLY A 5 -16.35 -44.70 19.26
CA GLY A 5 -16.38 -43.25 19.36
C GLY A 5 -15.48 -42.61 18.31
N GLN A 6 -16.09 -41.84 17.42
CA GLN A 6 -15.41 -40.79 16.68
C GLN A 6 -14.91 -39.77 17.69
N ALA A 7 -13.62 -39.83 18.04
CA ALA A 7 -12.97 -38.77 18.78
C ALA A 7 -11.49 -38.70 18.39
N ASN A 8 -11.07 -37.47 18.14
CA ASN A 8 -9.69 -37.01 18.11
C ASN A 8 -8.91 -37.18 16.79
N ARG A 9 -9.37 -36.47 15.75
CA ARG A 9 -8.43 -35.77 14.85
C ARG A 9 -7.71 -34.71 15.68
N ARG A 10 -6.65 -35.16 16.35
CA ARG A 10 -5.71 -34.34 17.11
C ARG A 10 -5.16 -33.28 16.18
N TRP A 11 -5.49 -32.02 16.47
CA TRP A 11 -4.77 -30.87 15.95
C TRP A 11 -3.30 -31.04 16.32
N ASN A 12 -2.47 -31.50 15.37
CA ASN A 12 -1.03 -31.34 15.45
C ASN A 12 -0.72 -29.87 15.18
N SER A 13 -0.99 -29.04 16.18
CA SER A 13 -0.48 -27.67 16.25
C SER A 13 1.00 -27.75 16.63
N GLU A 14 1.83 -28.24 15.72
CA GLU A 14 3.24 -27.83 15.72
C GLU A 14 3.24 -26.35 15.38
N HIS A 15 3.17 -25.51 16.41
CA HIS A 15 3.49 -24.10 16.32
C HIS A 15 4.95 -24.01 15.85
N HIS A 16 5.14 -24.01 14.54
CA HIS A 16 6.37 -23.63 13.89
C HIS A 16 6.58 -22.14 14.20
N LEU A 17 7.14 -21.87 15.38
CA LEU A 17 7.72 -20.60 15.72
C LEU A 17 8.81 -20.36 14.70
N HIS A 18 8.50 -19.61 13.64
CA HIS A 18 9.51 -19.12 12.74
C HIS A 18 10.48 -18.29 13.59
N PRO A 19 11.75 -18.70 13.74
CA PRO A 19 12.73 -17.86 14.40
C PRO A 19 12.72 -16.54 13.66
N GLN A 20 12.62 -15.41 14.37
CA GLN A 20 12.80 -14.11 13.74
C GLN A 20 14.21 -14.08 13.13
N ARG A 21 14.32 -14.44 11.86
CA ARG A 21 15.59 -14.54 11.15
C ARG A 21 16.01 -13.13 10.82
N ARG A 22 16.76 -12.52 11.73
CA ARG A 22 17.57 -11.35 11.42
C ARG A 22 18.54 -11.77 10.32
N HIS A 23 18.47 -11.09 9.17
CA HIS A 23 19.36 -11.24 8.00
C HIS A 23 19.09 -12.42 7.04
N GLN A 24 17.88 -12.51 6.47
CA GLN A 24 17.70 -13.24 5.21
C GLN A 24 17.74 -12.27 4.01
N PRO A 25 18.37 -12.65 2.88
CA PRO A 25 18.29 -11.84 1.67
C PRO A 25 16.82 -11.73 1.22
N PRO A 26 16.38 -10.54 0.75
CA PRO A 26 15.02 -10.34 0.30
C PRO A 26 14.70 -11.22 -0.93
N ASN A 27 13.48 -11.74 -0.99
CA ASN A 27 13.03 -12.51 -2.14
C ASN A 27 12.73 -11.56 -3.33
N THR A 28 13.62 -11.54 -4.32
CA THR A 28 13.55 -10.64 -5.48
C THR A 28 12.26 -10.77 -6.28
N ARG A 29 11.76 -11.99 -6.50
CA ARG A 29 10.50 -12.25 -7.21
C ARG A 29 9.30 -11.68 -6.44
N LYS A 30 9.24 -11.88 -5.12
CA LYS A 30 8.17 -11.32 -4.29
C LYS A 30 8.23 -9.79 -4.22
N GLN A 31 9.43 -9.21 -4.16
CA GLN A 31 9.60 -7.74 -4.17
C GLN A 31 9.14 -7.13 -5.50
N LYS A 32 9.57 -7.69 -6.64
CA LYS A 32 9.17 -7.22 -7.98
C LYS A 32 7.65 -7.25 -8.15
N ASN A 33 7.01 -8.35 -7.76
CA ASN A 33 5.56 -8.51 -7.94
C ASN A 33 4.74 -7.74 -6.87
N GLY A 34 5.31 -7.55 -5.68
CA GLY A 34 4.65 -6.84 -4.59
C GLY A 34 4.73 -5.33 -4.69
N PHE A 35 5.70 -4.79 -5.44
CA PHE A 35 5.89 -3.34 -5.54
C PHE A 35 4.66 -2.61 -6.12
N PRO A 36 4.11 -2.96 -7.30
CA PRO A 36 2.99 -2.21 -7.87
C PRO A 36 1.76 -2.10 -6.95
N PRO A 37 1.20 -3.19 -6.39
CA PRO A 37 0.03 -3.08 -5.51
C PRO A 37 0.33 -2.34 -4.21
N ASN A 38 1.50 -2.58 -3.60
CA ASN A 38 1.86 -1.91 -2.34
C ASN A 38 2.06 -0.41 -2.53
N PHE A 39 2.58 0.01 -3.69
CA PHE A 39 2.72 1.42 -4.00
C PHE A 39 1.36 2.10 -4.10
N ILE A 40 0.41 1.53 -4.85
CA ILE A 40 -0.95 2.09 -4.96
C ILE A 40 -1.65 2.12 -3.60
N HIS A 41 -1.59 1.03 -2.82
CA HIS A 41 -2.16 1.00 -1.47
C HIS A 41 -1.56 2.06 -0.53
N SER A 42 -0.29 2.41 -0.70
CA SER A 42 0.34 3.49 0.07
C SER A 42 -0.23 4.87 -0.31
N LEU A 43 -0.60 5.08 -1.57
CA LEU A 43 -1.25 6.30 -2.04
C LEU A 43 -2.70 6.39 -1.57
N ASP A 44 -3.44 5.28 -1.61
CA ASP A 44 -4.81 5.22 -1.09
C ASP A 44 -4.84 5.56 0.41
N SER A 45 -3.90 5.00 1.18
CA SER A 45 -3.75 5.30 2.60
C SER A 45 -3.38 6.76 2.86
N SER A 46 -2.52 7.33 2.01
CA SER A 46 -2.14 8.74 2.08
C SER A 46 -3.32 9.65 1.77
N HIS A 47 -4.10 9.32 0.74
CA HIS A 47 -5.30 10.04 0.36
C HIS A 47 -6.37 10.00 1.46
N MET A 48 -6.59 8.83 2.05
CA MET A 48 -7.48 8.65 3.20
C MET A 48 -7.06 9.55 4.37
N MET A 49 -5.77 9.55 4.74
CA MET A 49 -5.26 10.37 5.83
C MET A 49 -5.40 11.88 5.54
N LEU A 50 -5.06 12.31 4.33
CA LEU A 50 -5.22 13.71 3.92
C LEU A 50 -6.69 14.16 3.99
N THR A 51 -7.61 13.30 3.53
CA THR A 51 -9.05 13.55 3.58
C THR A 51 -9.53 13.65 5.03
N ALA A 52 -9.15 12.71 5.89
CA ALA A 52 -9.49 12.70 7.31
C ALA A 52 -9.05 13.99 8.02
N LEU A 53 -7.80 14.43 7.80
CA LEU A 53 -7.27 15.66 8.39
C LEU A 53 -8.04 16.90 7.93
N HIS A 54 -8.45 16.98 6.66
CA HIS A 54 -9.21 18.12 6.15
C HIS A 54 -10.67 18.10 6.62
N CYS A 55 -11.29 16.93 6.73
CA CYS A 55 -12.59 16.75 7.37
C CYS A 55 -12.53 17.22 8.83
N TYR A 56 -11.52 16.79 9.59
CA TYR A 56 -11.32 17.21 10.98
C TYR A 56 -11.19 18.73 11.12
N ARG A 57 -10.38 19.37 10.27
CA ARG A 57 -10.23 20.85 10.26
C ARG A 57 -11.51 21.60 9.93
N LYS A 58 -12.45 20.97 9.24
CA LYS A 58 -13.78 21.51 8.92
C LYS A 58 -14.85 21.11 9.96
N GLY A 59 -14.48 20.38 11.01
CA GLY A 59 -15.39 19.94 12.07
C GLY A 59 -16.23 18.71 11.71
N LEU A 60 -15.90 17.99 10.63
CA LEU A 60 -16.63 16.79 10.22
C LEU A 60 -16.16 15.57 11.02
N THR A 61 -17.11 14.75 11.46
CA THR A 61 -16.81 13.38 11.86
C THR A 61 -16.42 12.58 10.62
N PHE A 62 -15.27 11.89 10.66
CA PHE A 62 -14.78 11.07 9.56
C PHE A 62 -14.49 9.66 10.04
N VAL A 63 -15.02 8.66 9.35
CA VAL A 63 -14.71 7.25 9.54
C VAL A 63 -14.34 6.68 8.18
N SER A 64 -13.37 5.77 8.15
CA SER A 64 -13.00 5.07 6.91
C SER A 64 -12.90 3.58 7.13
N VAL A 65 -13.33 2.83 6.12
CA VAL A 65 -13.03 1.41 5.95
C VAL A 65 -12.34 1.28 4.60
N HIS A 66 -11.01 1.33 4.62
CA HIS A 66 -10.19 1.41 3.41
C HIS A 66 -10.59 2.61 2.52
N ASP A 67 -11.14 2.35 1.33
CA ASP A 67 -11.57 3.33 0.32
C ASP A 67 -13.00 3.85 0.54
N CYS A 68 -13.72 3.33 1.53
CA CYS A 68 -15.06 3.74 1.88
C CYS A 68 -15.03 4.80 2.99
N TYR A 69 -15.56 5.99 2.73
CA TYR A 69 -15.56 7.12 3.67
C TYR A 69 -16.97 7.44 4.18
N TRP A 70 -17.11 7.55 5.50
CA TRP A 70 -18.38 7.78 6.18
C TRP A 70 -18.32 9.06 7.03
N THR A 71 -19.46 9.74 7.13
CA THR A 71 -19.69 10.94 7.94
C THR A 71 -21.19 11.06 8.27
N HIS A 72 -21.60 12.08 9.02
CA HIS A 72 -23.03 12.37 9.23
C HIS A 72 -23.70 12.79 7.91
N ALA A 73 -24.97 12.41 7.71
CA ALA A 73 -25.69 12.65 6.45
C ALA A 73 -25.72 14.12 6.01
N ALA A 74 -25.77 15.06 6.97
CA ALA A 74 -25.73 16.50 6.71
C ALA A 74 -24.40 16.98 6.09
N ASP A 75 -23.31 16.26 6.32
CA ASP A 75 -21.95 16.65 5.95
C ASP A 75 -21.43 15.96 4.68
N VAL A 76 -22.20 15.03 4.11
CA VAL A 76 -21.80 14.21 2.95
C VAL A 76 -21.38 15.07 1.76
N SER A 77 -22.08 16.18 1.51
CA SER A 77 -21.75 17.11 0.42
C SER A 77 -20.36 17.73 0.61
N VAL A 78 -20.04 18.15 1.83
CA VAL A 78 -18.75 18.74 2.21
C VAL A 78 -17.65 17.70 2.18
N MET A 79 -17.87 16.50 2.73
CA MET A 79 -16.90 15.40 2.68
C MET A 79 -16.57 15.01 1.23
N ASN A 80 -17.58 14.95 0.35
CA ASN A 80 -17.40 14.64 -1.06
C ASN A 80 -16.53 15.67 -1.78
N GLN A 81 -16.70 16.96 -1.45
CA GLN A 81 -15.84 18.02 -1.97
C GLN A 81 -14.40 17.82 -1.48
N VAL A 82 -14.20 17.62 -0.18
CA VAL A 82 -12.87 17.41 0.42
C VAL A 82 -12.17 16.21 -0.21
N CYS A 83 -12.88 15.09 -0.39
CA CYS A 83 -12.36 13.88 -1.02
C CYS A 83 -11.79 14.17 -2.42
N ARG A 84 -12.56 14.82 -3.29
CA ARG A 84 -12.08 15.18 -4.65
C ARG A 84 -10.91 16.17 -4.62
N GLU A 85 -10.98 17.17 -3.75
CA GLU A 85 -9.90 18.14 -3.59
C GLU A 85 -8.58 17.47 -3.16
N GLN A 86 -8.64 16.55 -2.19
CA GLN A 86 -7.45 15.85 -1.72
C GLN A 86 -6.93 14.84 -2.73
N PHE A 87 -7.80 14.22 -3.54
CA PHE A 87 -7.39 13.36 -4.64
C PHE A 87 -6.59 14.15 -5.68
N VAL A 88 -7.14 15.27 -6.16
CA VAL A 88 -6.47 16.15 -7.12
C VAL A 88 -5.16 16.65 -6.54
N ARG A 89 -5.16 17.08 -5.27
CA ARG A 89 -3.95 17.58 -4.61
C ARG A 89 -2.85 16.52 -4.56
N LEU A 90 -3.16 15.30 -4.14
CA LEU A 90 -2.18 14.22 -4.06
C LEU A 90 -1.63 13.88 -5.45
N HIS A 91 -2.50 13.67 -6.43
CA HIS A 91 -2.09 13.23 -7.77
C HIS A 91 -1.55 14.35 -8.68
N SER A 92 -1.64 15.61 -8.25
CA SER A 92 -0.93 16.72 -8.91
C SER A 92 0.56 16.74 -8.60
N GLU A 93 1.00 16.05 -7.54
CA GLU A 93 2.42 15.95 -7.19
C GLU A 93 3.15 14.97 -8.14
N PRO A 94 4.45 15.19 -8.43
CA PRO A 94 5.25 14.32 -9.29
C PRO A 94 5.73 13.05 -8.55
N ILE A 95 4.80 12.33 -7.91
CA ILE A 95 5.05 11.25 -6.94
C ILE A 95 5.99 10.17 -7.52
N LEU A 96 5.72 9.71 -8.74
CA LEU A 96 6.50 8.62 -9.35
C LEU A 96 7.92 9.08 -9.69
N GLN A 97 8.07 10.34 -10.12
CA GLN A 97 9.37 10.94 -10.40
C GLN A 97 10.18 11.13 -9.11
N ASP A 98 9.53 11.58 -8.03
CA ASP A 98 10.15 11.68 -6.71
C ASP A 98 10.59 10.31 -6.17
N LEU A 99 9.74 9.29 -6.29
CA LEU A 99 10.09 7.94 -5.91
C LEU A 99 11.27 7.41 -6.73
N SER A 100 11.27 7.62 -8.05
CA SER A 100 12.38 7.23 -8.92
C SER A 100 13.69 7.90 -8.49
N ARG A 101 13.68 9.23 -8.29
CA ARG A 101 14.83 9.99 -7.78
C ARG A 101 15.32 9.45 -6.45
N PHE A 102 14.42 9.17 -5.52
CA PHE A 102 14.74 8.60 -4.22
C PHE A 102 15.43 7.23 -4.34
N LEU A 103 14.85 6.31 -5.13
CA LEU A 103 15.38 4.96 -5.30
C LEU A 103 16.76 4.98 -5.97
N VAL A 104 16.94 5.75 -7.04
CA VAL A 104 18.23 5.92 -7.71
C VAL A 104 19.27 6.49 -6.75
N LYS A 105 18.95 7.58 -6.04
CA LYS A 105 19.86 8.19 -5.06
C LYS A 105 20.24 7.22 -3.94
N ARG A 106 19.28 6.43 -3.44
CA ARG A 106 19.44 5.58 -2.26
C ARG A 106 20.16 4.26 -2.54
N PHE A 107 20.00 3.71 -3.75
CA PHE A 107 20.43 2.36 -4.10
C PHE A 107 21.38 2.29 -5.31
N CYS A 108 21.41 3.31 -6.17
CA CYS A 108 22.25 3.34 -7.39
C CYS A 108 23.40 4.34 -7.26
N SER A 109 24.11 4.35 -6.13
CA SER A 109 25.22 5.28 -5.85
C SER A 109 26.53 4.96 -6.60
N GLU A 110 26.53 3.99 -7.51
CA GLU A 110 27.64 3.74 -8.46
C GLU A 110 27.29 4.37 -9.83
N PRO A 111 28.25 4.95 -10.56
CA PRO A 111 28.01 5.57 -11.86
C PRO A 111 27.73 4.49 -12.91
N GLN A 112 26.49 4.02 -12.99
CA GLN A 112 26.03 3.13 -14.04
C GLN A 112 25.20 3.92 -15.03
N LYS A 113 25.72 3.96 -16.27
CA LYS A 113 25.17 4.54 -17.51
C LYS A 113 23.67 4.77 -17.40
N ILE A 114 23.27 6.04 -17.42
CA ILE A 114 21.88 6.47 -17.57
C ILE A 114 21.28 5.66 -18.71
N LEU A 115 20.32 4.78 -18.41
CA LEU A 115 19.53 4.13 -19.45
C LEU A 115 18.72 5.24 -20.12
N GLU A 116 19.03 5.50 -21.38
CA GLU A 116 18.32 6.45 -22.21
C GLU A 116 16.83 6.11 -22.26
N ALA A 117 15.99 7.15 -22.34
CA ALA A 117 14.53 7.04 -22.29
C ALA A 117 13.93 6.11 -23.36
N SER A 118 14.70 5.76 -24.39
CA SER A 118 14.35 4.76 -25.42
C SER A 118 14.19 3.36 -24.84
N GLN A 119 15.00 2.96 -23.86
CA GLN A 119 15.02 1.58 -23.33
C GLN A 119 13.88 1.29 -22.33
N LEU A 120 13.33 2.34 -21.71
CA LEU A 120 12.16 2.22 -20.83
C LEU A 120 10.86 1.91 -21.60
N LYS A 121 10.76 2.33 -22.87
CA LYS A 121 9.57 2.08 -23.70
C LYS A 121 9.43 0.62 -24.11
N GLU A 122 10.54 -0.06 -24.39
CA GLU A 122 10.54 -1.48 -24.77
C GLU A 122 10.18 -2.39 -23.58
N THR A 123 10.58 -2.01 -22.37
CA THR A 123 10.32 -2.81 -21.16
C THR A 123 8.86 -2.74 -20.70
N LEU A 124 8.11 -1.70 -21.10
CA LEU A 124 6.70 -1.51 -20.74
C LEU A 124 5.72 -2.11 -21.78
N GLN A 125 6.23 -2.66 -22.89
CA GLN A 125 5.43 -3.27 -23.95
C GLN A 125 5.57 -4.81 -24.02
N ALA A 126 6.23 -5.42 -23.04
CA ALA A 126 6.36 -6.88 -22.87
C ALA A 126 5.76 -7.33 -21.54
#